data_AF-A0AAC9N8Z1-F1
#
_entry.id   AF-A0AAC9N8Z1-F1
#
_cell.length_a   1.000
_cell.length_b   1.000
_cell.length_c   1.000
_cell.angle_alpha   90.00
_cell.angle_beta   90.00
_cell.angle_gamma   90.00
#
_symmetry.space_group_name_H-M   'P 1'
#
loop_
_entity.id
_entity.type
_entity.pdbx_description
1 polymer ?
#
loop_
_entity_poly.entity_id
_entity_poly.type
_entity_poly.pdbx_seq_one_letter_code
_entity_poly.pdbx_strand_id
1 'polypeptide(L)'
;MPTPERTSLDEIVDAAARLLDEGGPSAVTMQAVAQAVGVKAPSLYKRVRDRETLLARVGERAADELTARLTAASDDLDALLIAFRRFGHDRPEAFRLLFTTVVDAERLAATSAPVLRATTSAVGEKHALDAARLLTAWATGFVTMELGGAFRLGGDLDQAYDYGRAHLVASLSNAHDGDRPAQGS
;
A
#
# COMPACT_ATOMS: atom_id res chain seq x y z
N MET A 1 -4.09 -7.66 43.15
CA MET A 1 -4.22 -7.03 41.82
C MET A 1 -3.30 -7.78 40.88
N PRO A 2 -3.78 -8.45 39.82
CA PRO A 2 -2.86 -9.02 38.83
C PRO A 2 -2.19 -7.85 38.11
N THR A 3 -0.86 -7.87 38.03
CA THR A 3 -0.07 -6.87 37.30
C THR A 3 -0.56 -6.84 35.85
N PRO A 4 -0.96 -5.70 35.27
CA PRO A 4 -1.38 -5.66 33.87
C PRO A 4 -0.23 -6.21 33.02
N GLU A 5 -0.52 -7.11 32.07
CA GLU A 5 0.47 -7.49 31.06
C GLU A 5 0.81 -6.22 30.28
N ARG A 6 2.00 -5.65 30.57
CA ARG A 6 2.37 -4.27 30.21
C ARG A 6 2.64 -4.05 28.72
N THR A 7 2.38 -5.04 27.86
CA THR A 7 2.68 -4.92 26.42
C THR A 7 1.59 -5.58 25.58
N SER A 8 0.88 -4.77 24.79
CA SER A 8 -0.17 -5.22 23.87
C SER A 8 0.44 -5.77 22.57
N LEU A 9 -0.36 -6.50 21.78
CA LEU A 9 0.06 -6.92 20.44
C LEU A 9 0.29 -5.70 19.54
N ASP A 10 -0.53 -4.65 19.68
CA ASP A 10 -0.39 -3.43 18.88
C ASP A 10 0.93 -2.72 19.16
N GLU A 11 1.34 -2.62 20.43
CA GLU A 11 2.64 -2.03 20.81
C GLU A 11 3.82 -2.82 20.25
N ILE A 12 3.69 -4.15 20.16
CA ILE A 12 4.68 -5.05 19.55
C ILE A 12 4.76 -4.79 18.04
N VAL A 13 3.62 -4.71 17.36
CA VAL A 13 3.56 -4.44 15.91
C VAL A 13 4.07 -3.03 15.60
N ASP A 14 3.76 -2.05 16.45
CA ASP A 14 4.26 -0.67 16.35
C ASP A 14 5.78 -0.60 16.47
N ALA A 15 6.35 -1.32 17.44
CA ALA A 15 7.81 -1.40 17.56
C ALA A 15 8.45 -2.10 16.35
N ALA A 16 7.83 -3.17 15.85
CA ALA A 16 8.30 -3.87 14.66
C ALA A 16 8.24 -3.00 13.40
N ALA A 17 7.17 -2.21 13.23
CA ALA A 17 7.03 -1.26 12.13
C ALA A 17 8.12 -0.18 12.17
N ARG A 18 8.41 0.41 13.34
CA ARG A 18 9.52 1.36 13.48
C ARG A 18 10.88 0.75 13.11
N LEU A 19 11.15 -0.46 13.60
CA LEU A 19 12.39 -1.18 13.26
C LEU A 19 12.49 -1.48 11.77
N LEU A 20 11.37 -1.82 11.12
CA LEU A 20 11.29 -2.01 9.68
C LEU A 20 11.70 -0.73 8.94
N ASP A 21 11.23 0.43 9.38
CA ASP A 21 11.52 1.71 8.72
C ASP A 21 12.98 2.15 8.91
N GLU A 22 13.55 1.86 10.08
CA GLU A 22 14.91 2.26 10.43
C GLU A 22 15.98 1.38 9.76
N GLY A 23 15.73 0.08 9.62
CA GLY A 23 16.75 -0.88 9.18
C GLY A 23 16.26 -1.99 8.27
N GLY A 24 15.08 -1.82 7.67
CA GLY A 24 14.48 -2.80 6.78
C GLY A 24 14.08 -4.11 7.46
N PRO A 25 13.68 -5.13 6.68
CA PRO A 25 13.18 -6.39 7.22
C PRO A 25 14.17 -7.10 8.15
N SER A 26 15.48 -6.91 7.92
CA SER A 26 16.54 -7.55 8.72
C SER A 26 16.62 -7.02 10.15
N ALA A 27 16.25 -5.75 10.38
CA ALA A 27 16.22 -5.15 11.72
C ALA A 27 15.06 -5.68 12.58
N VAL A 28 13.99 -6.18 11.94
CA VAL A 28 12.85 -6.80 12.63
C VAL A 28 13.23 -8.20 13.10
N THR A 29 13.85 -8.28 14.27
CA THR A 29 14.14 -9.55 14.96
C THR A 29 13.31 -9.65 16.23
N MET A 30 13.02 -10.89 16.67
CA MET A 30 12.27 -11.12 17.92
C MET A 30 12.97 -10.47 19.12
N GLN A 31 14.30 -10.48 19.12
CA GLN A 31 15.13 -9.88 20.17
C GLN A 31 15.06 -8.35 20.14
N ALA A 32 15.23 -7.73 18.97
CA ALA A 32 15.16 -6.28 18.82
C ALA A 32 13.78 -5.74 19.21
N VAL A 33 12.72 -6.44 18.80
CA VAL A 33 11.33 -6.07 19.15
C VAL A 33 11.09 -6.21 20.64
N ALA A 34 11.52 -7.32 21.27
CA ALA A 34 11.39 -7.52 22.71
C ALA A 34 12.12 -6.42 23.50
N GLN A 35 13.33 -6.05 23.06
CA GLN A 35 14.10 -4.96 23.64
C GLN A 35 13.38 -3.61 23.48
N ALA A 36 12.86 -3.32 22.29
CA ALA A 36 12.17 -2.07 21.98
C ALA A 36 10.90 -1.87 22.82
N VAL A 37 10.19 -2.94 23.16
CA VAL A 37 8.98 -2.89 24.03
C VAL A 37 9.27 -3.17 25.51
N GLY A 38 10.54 -3.37 25.89
CA GLY A 38 10.95 -3.53 27.29
C GLY A 38 10.56 -4.86 27.93
N VAL A 39 10.40 -5.94 27.15
CA VAL A 39 10.04 -7.27 27.63
C VAL A 39 11.14 -8.30 27.36
N LYS A 40 11.08 -9.44 28.05
CA LYS A 40 11.94 -10.59 27.73
C LYS A 40 11.40 -11.32 26.51
N ALA A 41 12.29 -11.86 25.66
CA ALA A 41 11.90 -12.60 24.45
C ALA A 41 10.84 -13.71 24.68
N PRO A 42 10.89 -14.52 25.76
CA PRO A 42 9.83 -15.51 26.04
C PRO A 42 8.43 -14.92 26.22
N SER A 43 8.30 -13.68 26.70
CA SER A 43 7.00 -13.00 26.81
C SER A 43 6.47 -12.59 25.44
N LEU A 44 7.35 -12.23 24.50
CA LEU A 44 6.98 -11.86 23.14
C LEU A 44 6.37 -13.06 22.40
N TYR A 45 6.94 -14.25 22.57
CA TYR A 45 6.45 -15.49 21.96
C TYR A 45 5.03 -15.89 22.38
N LYS A 46 4.55 -15.41 23.53
CA LYS A 46 3.15 -15.62 23.95
C LYS A 46 2.14 -14.79 23.14
N ARG A 47 2.60 -13.70 22.51
CA ARG A 47 1.77 -12.76 21.74
C ARG A 47 1.94 -12.95 20.23
N VAL A 48 3.15 -13.24 19.78
CA VAL A 48 3.44 -13.51 18.35
C VAL A 48 4.38 -14.71 18.23
N ARG A 49 4.00 -15.70 17.42
CA ARG A 49 4.68 -17.01 17.39
C ARG A 49 6.13 -16.91 16.90
N ASP A 50 6.35 -16.08 15.89
CA ASP A 50 7.61 -16.00 15.17
C ASP A 50 7.73 -14.66 14.43
N ARG A 51 8.92 -14.42 13.86
CA ARG A 51 9.23 -13.21 13.09
C ARG A 51 8.35 -13.07 11.84
N GLU A 52 8.01 -14.17 11.19
CA GLU A 52 7.20 -14.15 9.96
C GLU A 52 5.78 -13.69 10.26
N THR A 53 5.17 -14.23 11.32
CA THR A 53 3.87 -13.80 11.84
C THR A 53 3.93 -12.32 12.23
N LEU A 54 5.02 -11.86 12.84
CA LEU A 54 5.19 -10.45 13.18
C LEU A 54 5.26 -9.55 11.94
N LEU A 55 6.06 -9.93 10.93
CA LEU A 55 6.14 -9.20 9.66
C LEU A 55 4.80 -9.20 8.92
N ALA A 56 4.04 -10.30 8.93
CA ALA A 56 2.70 -10.34 8.37
C ALA A 56 1.78 -9.31 9.04
N ARG A 57 1.81 -9.21 10.38
CA ARG A 57 1.05 -8.17 11.11
C ARG A 57 1.50 -6.74 10.78
N VAL A 58 2.79 -6.52 10.56
CA VAL A 58 3.29 -5.22 10.09
C VAL A 58 2.79 -4.92 8.67
N GLY A 59 2.77 -5.92 7.79
CA GLY A 59 2.21 -5.82 6.44
C GLY A 59 0.71 -5.52 6.45
N GLU A 60 -0.05 -6.18 7.32
CA GLU A 60 -1.48 -5.89 7.56
C GLU A 60 -1.68 -4.42 7.96
N ARG A 61 -0.87 -3.90 8.87
CA ARG A 61 -0.94 -2.50 9.31
C ARG A 61 -0.55 -1.51 8.21
N ALA A 62 0.43 -1.87 7.38
CA ALA A 62 0.79 -1.10 6.20
C ALA A 62 -0.35 -1.05 5.17
N ALA A 63 -1.07 -2.16 5.00
CA ALA A 63 -2.24 -2.23 4.12
C ALA A 63 -3.40 -1.37 4.64
N ASP A 64 -3.63 -1.34 5.95
CA ASP A 64 -4.61 -0.44 6.58
C ASP A 64 -4.27 1.04 6.38
N GLU A 65 -3.00 1.40 6.55
CA GLU A 65 -2.53 2.76 6.32
C GLU A 65 -2.72 3.17 4.85
N LEU A 66 -2.35 2.30 3.91
CA LEU A 66 -2.57 2.54 2.48
C LEU A 66 -4.06 2.66 2.17
N THR A 67 -4.89 1.78 2.70
CA THR A 67 -6.36 1.83 2.55
C THR A 67 -6.93 3.16 3.03
N ALA A 68 -6.48 3.66 4.18
CA ALA A 68 -6.91 4.95 4.72
C ALA A 68 -6.51 6.11 3.80
N ARG A 69 -5.27 6.11 3.28
CA ARG A 69 -4.78 7.14 2.34
C ARG A 69 -5.55 7.11 1.02
N LEU A 70 -5.81 5.94 0.45
CA LEU A 70 -6.59 5.78 -0.77
C LEU A 70 -8.07 6.17 -0.57
N THR A 71 -8.64 5.84 0.59
CA THR A 71 -10.02 6.24 0.93
C THR A 71 -10.14 7.75 1.04
N ALA A 72 -9.14 8.42 1.61
CA ALA A 72 -9.10 9.88 1.71
C ALA A 72 -8.95 10.58 0.35
N ALA A 73 -8.38 9.90 -0.65
CA ALA A 73 -8.34 10.36 -2.03
C ALA A 73 -9.69 10.23 -2.76
N SER A 74 -10.70 9.63 -2.12
CA SER A 74 -12.05 9.43 -2.67
C SER A 74 -12.00 8.65 -3.99
N ASP A 75 -12.85 9.01 -4.94
CA ASP A 75 -13.02 8.33 -6.23
C ASP A 75 -12.28 9.08 -7.37
N ASP A 76 -11.30 9.92 -7.03
CA ASP A 76 -10.45 10.66 -7.98
C ASP A 76 -9.21 9.84 -8.35
N LEU A 77 -9.10 9.46 -9.63
CA LEU A 77 -8.00 8.65 -10.16
C LEU A 77 -6.63 9.34 -10.00
N ASP A 78 -6.56 10.66 -10.15
CA ASP A 78 -5.31 11.40 -9.99
C ASP A 78 -4.87 11.41 -8.53
N ALA A 79 -5.81 11.72 -7.62
CA ALA A 79 -5.53 11.74 -6.19
C ALA A 79 -5.13 10.34 -5.66
N LEU A 80 -5.74 9.27 -6.17
CA LEU A 80 -5.38 7.89 -5.82
C LEU A 80 -3.93 7.55 -6.21
N LEU A 81 -3.52 7.88 -7.44
CA LEU A 81 -2.15 7.64 -7.90
C LEU A 81 -1.13 8.45 -7.08
N ILE A 82 -1.42 9.72 -6.80
CA ILE A 82 -0.59 10.58 -5.95
C ILE A 82 -0.47 9.99 -4.53
N ALA A 83 -1.58 9.59 -3.92
CA ALA A 83 -1.60 9.00 -2.58
C ALA A 83 -0.79 7.70 -2.51
N PHE A 84 -0.90 6.86 -3.54
CA PHE A 84 -0.14 5.61 -3.66
C PHE A 84 1.36 5.85 -3.76
N ARG A 85 1.81 6.73 -4.66
CA ARG A 85 3.24 7.07 -4.79
C ARG A 85 3.78 7.70 -3.51
N ARG A 86 3.02 8.61 -2.89
CA ARG A 86 3.41 9.23 -1.62
C ARG A 86 3.58 8.18 -0.51
N PHE A 87 2.70 7.19 -0.42
CA PHE A 87 2.88 6.08 0.52
C PHE A 87 4.18 5.31 0.27
N GLY A 88 4.51 5.03 -1.00
CA GLY A 88 5.79 4.41 -1.37
C GLY A 88 7.03 5.18 -0.90
N HIS A 89 6.99 6.51 -0.99
CA HIS A 89 8.10 7.38 -0.53
C HIS A 89 8.14 7.59 0.98
N ASP A 90 6.97 7.78 1.62
CA ASP A 90 6.88 7.98 3.07
C ASP A 90 7.23 6.68 3.85
N ARG A 91 6.95 5.51 3.26
CA ARG A 91 7.00 4.20 3.91
C ARG A 91 7.66 3.13 3.00
N PRO A 92 8.90 3.30 2.51
CA PRO A 92 9.46 2.46 1.45
C PRO A 92 9.58 0.98 1.82
N GLU A 93 9.97 0.67 3.07
CA GLU A 93 10.08 -0.72 3.52
C GLU A 93 8.71 -1.37 3.75
N ALA A 94 7.74 -0.61 4.27
CA ALA A 94 6.36 -1.08 4.39
C ALA A 94 5.72 -1.30 3.01
N PHE A 95 5.98 -0.42 2.04
CA PHE A 95 5.55 -0.59 0.65
C PHE A 95 6.11 -1.87 0.04
N ARG A 96 7.41 -2.14 0.18
CA ARG A 96 7.99 -3.41 -0.28
C ARG A 96 7.38 -4.63 0.43
N LEU A 97 7.07 -4.48 1.72
CA LEU A 97 6.46 -5.55 2.50
C LEU A 97 5.10 -5.98 1.94
N LEU A 98 4.27 -5.03 1.47
CA LEU A 98 2.96 -5.32 0.86
C LEU A 98 3.03 -6.34 -0.30
N PHE A 99 4.15 -6.41 -1.00
CA PHE A 99 4.34 -7.32 -2.15
C PHE A 99 5.05 -8.63 -1.81
N THR A 100 5.55 -8.76 -0.58
CA THR A 100 6.31 -9.93 -0.12
C THR A 100 5.59 -10.72 0.97
N THR A 101 4.61 -10.12 1.64
CA THR A 101 3.75 -10.79 2.62
C THR A 101 2.40 -11.15 2.03
N VAL A 102 1.84 -12.27 2.49
CA VAL A 102 0.44 -12.62 2.19
C VAL A 102 -0.48 -11.67 2.94
N VAL A 103 -1.24 -10.88 2.19
CA VAL A 103 -2.36 -10.08 2.71
C VAL A 103 -3.62 -10.93 2.59
N ASP A 104 -4.44 -10.96 3.64
CA ASP A 104 -5.73 -11.66 3.57
C ASP A 104 -6.70 -11.01 2.55
N ALA A 105 -7.70 -11.78 2.13
CA ALA A 105 -8.63 -11.35 1.09
C ALA A 105 -9.47 -10.12 1.51
N GLU A 106 -9.76 -9.96 2.80
CA GLU A 106 -10.58 -8.87 3.32
C GLU A 106 -9.84 -7.53 3.19
N ARG A 107 -8.57 -7.50 3.61
CA ARG A 107 -7.71 -6.31 3.48
C ARG A 107 -7.39 -5.98 2.03
N LEU A 108 -7.17 -6.99 1.20
CA LEU A 108 -6.98 -6.79 -0.24
C LEU A 108 -8.22 -6.13 -0.86
N ALA A 109 -9.42 -6.61 -0.51
CA ALA A 109 -10.67 -6.02 -0.96
C ALA A 109 -10.83 -4.58 -0.45
N ALA A 110 -10.54 -4.32 0.82
CA ALA A 110 -10.61 -2.98 1.41
C ALA A 110 -9.66 -1.99 0.72
N THR A 111 -8.41 -2.39 0.49
CA THR A 111 -7.39 -1.57 -0.19
C THR A 111 -7.81 -1.27 -1.64
N SER A 112 -8.43 -2.26 -2.31
CA SER A 112 -8.84 -2.13 -3.73
C SER A 112 -10.13 -1.34 -3.90
N ALA A 113 -10.96 -1.20 -2.87
CA ALA A 113 -12.30 -0.63 -2.98
C ALA A 113 -12.33 0.82 -3.51
N PRO A 114 -11.49 1.77 -3.04
CA PRO A 114 -11.44 3.12 -3.60
C PRO A 114 -11.07 3.13 -5.08
N VAL A 115 -10.08 2.32 -5.47
CA VAL A 115 -9.63 2.21 -6.86
C VAL A 115 -10.75 1.66 -7.74
N LEU A 116 -11.45 0.61 -7.30
CA LEU A 116 -12.56 0.02 -8.04
C LEU A 116 -13.75 0.97 -8.19
N ARG A 117 -14.08 1.76 -7.17
CA ARG A 117 -15.14 2.79 -7.28
C ARG A 117 -14.76 3.89 -8.27
N ALA A 118 -13.53 4.38 -8.20
CA ALA A 118 -13.01 5.39 -9.10
C ALA A 118 -13.01 4.90 -10.55
N THR A 119 -12.55 3.67 -10.80
CA THR A 119 -12.55 3.11 -12.16
C THR A 119 -13.94 2.75 -12.65
N THR A 120 -14.85 2.32 -11.77
CA THR A 120 -16.27 2.13 -12.14
C THR A 120 -16.88 3.44 -12.60
N SER A 121 -16.62 4.53 -11.88
CA SER A 121 -17.09 5.88 -12.27
C SER A 121 -16.47 6.36 -13.58
N ALA A 122 -15.22 5.98 -13.83
CA ALA A 122 -14.47 6.42 -15.01
C ALA A 122 -14.71 5.60 -16.28
N VAL A 123 -15.01 4.30 -16.20
CA VAL A 123 -15.14 3.42 -17.40
C VAL A 123 -16.35 2.48 -17.39
N GLY A 124 -17.21 2.57 -16.37
CA GLY A 124 -18.35 1.68 -16.17
C GLY A 124 -17.97 0.29 -15.61
N GLU A 125 -18.97 -0.41 -15.07
CA GLU A 125 -18.77 -1.70 -14.36
C GLU A 125 -18.06 -2.76 -15.21
N LYS A 126 -18.36 -2.81 -16.50
CA LYS A 126 -17.82 -3.80 -17.44
C LYS A 126 -16.29 -3.76 -17.52
N HIS A 127 -15.70 -2.56 -17.41
CA HIS A 127 -14.26 -2.35 -17.59
C HIS A 127 -13.54 -1.93 -16.30
N ALA A 128 -14.27 -1.72 -15.20
CA ALA A 128 -13.75 -1.21 -13.94
C ALA A 128 -12.57 -2.02 -13.38
N LEU A 129 -12.67 -3.35 -13.39
CA LEU A 129 -11.63 -4.22 -12.84
C LEU A 129 -10.35 -4.20 -13.69
N ASP A 130 -10.50 -4.17 -15.02
CA ASP A 130 -9.34 -4.11 -15.92
C ASP A 130 -8.64 -2.76 -15.81
N ALA A 131 -9.40 -1.66 -15.71
CA ALA A 131 -8.85 -0.34 -15.43
C ALA A 131 -8.16 -0.27 -14.06
N ALA A 132 -8.73 -0.88 -13.02
CA ALA A 132 -8.12 -0.91 -11.69
C ALA A 132 -6.79 -1.68 -11.70
N ARG A 133 -6.73 -2.80 -12.43
CA ARG A 133 -5.50 -3.57 -12.63
C ARG A 133 -4.45 -2.79 -13.40
N LEU A 134 -4.84 -2.08 -14.46
CA LEU A 134 -3.95 -1.23 -15.25
C LEU A 134 -3.28 -0.17 -14.37
N LEU A 135 -4.08 0.60 -13.63
CA LEU A 135 -3.58 1.67 -12.75
C LEU A 135 -2.68 1.11 -11.66
N THR A 136 -3.14 0.06 -10.96
CA THR A 136 -2.39 -0.55 -9.86
C THR A 136 -1.06 -1.13 -10.36
N ALA A 137 -1.05 -1.84 -11.49
CA ALA A 137 0.16 -2.42 -12.05
C ALA A 137 1.16 -1.34 -12.51
N TRP A 138 0.68 -0.30 -13.21
CA TRP A 138 1.54 0.80 -13.64
C TRP A 138 2.13 1.55 -12.44
N ALA A 139 1.31 1.96 -11.47
CA ALA A 139 1.77 2.69 -10.29
C ALA A 139 2.74 1.86 -9.46
N THR A 140 2.43 0.58 -9.22
CA THR A 140 3.31 -0.35 -8.51
C THR A 140 4.65 -0.50 -9.23
N GLY A 141 4.62 -0.70 -10.55
CA GLY A 141 5.82 -0.85 -11.36
C GLY A 141 6.70 0.40 -11.32
N PHE A 142 6.11 1.58 -11.52
CA PHE A 142 6.84 2.84 -11.48
C PHE A 142 7.48 3.07 -10.11
N VAL A 143 6.70 3.00 -9.03
CA VAL A 143 7.19 3.25 -7.66
C VAL A 143 8.25 2.22 -7.26
N THR A 144 8.08 0.95 -7.62
CA THR A 144 9.10 -0.09 -7.35
C THR A 144 10.42 0.20 -8.07
N MET A 145 10.36 0.58 -9.36
CA MET A 145 11.54 0.93 -10.15
C MET A 145 12.21 2.21 -9.64
N GLU A 146 11.41 3.21 -9.26
CA GLU A 146 11.85 4.46 -8.66
C GLU A 146 12.61 4.22 -7.34
N LEU A 147 11.99 3.51 -6.39
CA LEU A 147 12.61 3.16 -5.11
C LEU A 147 13.84 2.25 -5.25
N GLY A 148 13.95 1.54 -6.38
CA GLY A 148 15.11 0.72 -6.73
C GLY A 148 16.22 1.47 -7.47
N GLY A 149 16.04 2.76 -7.78
CA GLY A 149 17.00 3.54 -8.57
C GLY A 149 17.21 3.00 -9.98
N ALA A 150 16.15 2.47 -10.61
CA ALA A 150 16.21 1.86 -11.94
C ALA A 150 16.28 2.91 -13.06
N PHE A 151 15.74 4.12 -12.86
CA PHE A 151 15.74 5.21 -13.84
C PHE A 151 17.10 5.93 -13.87
N ARG A 152 18.07 5.38 -14.61
CA ARG A 152 19.47 5.83 -14.60
C ARG A 152 19.89 6.69 -15.80
N LEU A 153 18.97 6.99 -16.71
CA LEU A 153 19.25 7.75 -17.94
C LEU A 153 19.11 9.27 -17.76
N GLY A 154 18.96 9.76 -16.52
CA GLY A 154 18.71 11.16 -16.20
C GLY A 154 17.23 11.55 -16.34
N GLY A 155 16.94 12.84 -16.16
CA GLY A 155 15.58 13.39 -16.15
C GLY A 155 15.00 13.58 -14.74
N ASP A 156 13.84 14.21 -14.67
CA ASP A 156 13.08 14.43 -13.44
C ASP A 156 12.02 13.34 -13.28
N LEU A 157 12.09 12.58 -12.17
CA LEU A 157 11.17 11.48 -11.90
C LEU A 157 9.77 11.97 -11.54
N ASP A 158 9.64 13.17 -10.96
CA ASP A 158 8.33 13.77 -10.69
C ASP A 158 7.63 14.09 -12.00
N GLN A 159 8.35 14.71 -12.95
CA GLN A 159 7.83 14.97 -14.29
C GLN A 159 7.46 13.67 -15.03
N ALA A 160 8.30 12.62 -14.93
CA ALA A 160 8.02 11.34 -15.57
C ALA A 160 6.77 10.66 -14.99
N TYR A 161 6.58 10.72 -13.67
CA TYR A 161 5.40 10.19 -13.02
C TYR A 161 4.14 10.96 -13.42
N ASP A 162 4.20 12.29 -13.40
CA ASP A 162 3.09 13.16 -13.81
C ASP A 162 2.70 12.94 -15.27
N TYR A 163 3.68 12.76 -16.15
CA TYR A 163 3.42 12.43 -17.55
C TYR A 163 2.61 11.14 -17.69
N GLY A 164 3.06 10.04 -17.06
CA GLY A 164 2.37 8.76 -17.17
C GLY A 164 0.99 8.76 -16.51
N ARG A 165 0.87 9.41 -15.35
CA ARG A 165 -0.40 9.62 -14.63
C ARG A 165 -1.41 10.34 -15.52
N ALA A 166 -1.05 11.50 -16.08
CA ALA A 166 -1.95 12.30 -16.90
C ALA A 166 -2.46 11.54 -18.13
N HIS A 167 -1.60 10.75 -18.79
CA HIS A 167 -1.99 9.96 -19.96
C HIS A 167 -2.91 8.80 -19.60
N LEU A 168 -2.65 8.11 -18.48
CA LEU A 168 -3.50 7.01 -18.02
C LEU A 168 -4.88 7.51 -17.63
N VAL A 169 -4.97 8.56 -16.81
CA VAL A 169 -6.25 9.12 -16.38
C VAL A 169 -7.06 9.61 -17.58
N ALA A 170 -6.45 10.38 -18.48
CA ALA A 170 -7.13 10.83 -19.71
C ALA A 170 -7.64 9.67 -20.57
N SER A 171 -6.86 8.57 -20.69
CA SER A 171 -7.28 7.41 -21.48
C SER A 171 -8.52 6.71 -20.93
N LEU A 172 -8.66 6.66 -19.60
CA LEU A 172 -9.78 6.03 -18.93
C LEU A 172 -11.02 6.93 -18.96
N SER A 173 -10.87 8.24 -18.74
CA SER A 173 -11.98 9.18 -18.82
C SER A 173 -12.61 9.24 -20.21
N ASN A 174 -11.80 9.16 -21.27
CA ASN A 174 -12.28 9.20 -22.65
C ASN A 174 -12.99 7.90 -23.09
N ALA A 175 -12.70 6.76 -22.44
CA ALA A 175 -13.35 5.49 -22.76
C ALA A 175 -14.84 5.48 -22.39
N HIS A 176 -15.25 6.26 -21.37
CA HIS A 176 -16.65 6.39 -20.98
C HIS A 176 -17.50 7.11 -22.04
N ASP A 177 -16.92 8.05 -22.79
CA ASP A 177 -17.65 8.83 -23.78
C ASP A 177 -17.91 8.04 -25.08
N GLY A 178 -17.08 7.03 -25.38
CA GLY A 178 -17.21 6.20 -26.57
C GLY A 178 -18.33 5.15 -26.53
N ASP A 179 -18.81 4.78 -25.34
CA ASP A 179 -19.85 3.75 -25.14
C ASP A 179 -21.25 4.35 -24.91
N ARG A 180 -21.40 5.68 -25.03
CA ARG A 180 -22.69 6.36 -24.92
C ARG A 180 -23.47 6.12 -26.24
N PRO A 181 -24.64 5.46 -26.23
CA PRO A 181 -25.38 5.20 -27.46
C PRO A 181 -25.70 6.52 -28.15
N ALA A 182 -25.46 6.60 -29.46
CA ALA A 182 -25.81 7.75 -30.27
C ALA A 182 -27.28 8.08 -30.02
N GLN A 183 -27.55 9.23 -29.37
CA GLN A 183 -28.92 9.69 -29.21
C GLN A 183 -29.47 9.94 -30.62
N GLY A 184 -30.53 9.20 -30.95
CA GLY A 184 -31.07 9.07 -32.29
C GLY A 184 -31.39 10.41 -32.96
N SER A 185 -31.17 10.45 -34.27
CA SER A 185 -31.80 11.39 -35.20
C SER A 185 -33.10 10.78 -35.75
#